data_AF-A0A9E0RQL3-F1
#
_entry.id   AF-A0A9E0RQL3-F1
#
_cell.length_a   1.000
_cell.length_b   1.000
_cell.length_c   1.000
_cell.angle_alpha   90.00
_cell.angle_beta   90.00
_cell.angle_gamma   90.00
#
_symmetry.space_group_name_H-M   'P 1'
#
loop_
_entity.id
_entity.type
_entity.pdbx_description
1 polymer ?
#
loop_
_entity_poly.entity_id
_entity_poly.type
_entity_poly.pdbx_seq_one_letter_code
_entity_poly.pdbx_strand_id
1 'polypeptide(L)' 'MPIFKLTESLSVAAQITPQDIPNLAEQGFTAVVCNRPDGEVPGQAT' A
#
# COMPACT_ATOMS: atom_id res chain seq x y z
N MET A 1 -6.90 6.52 4.29
CA MET A 1 -7.23 5.08 4.18
C MET A 1 -6.93 4.39 5.51
N PRO A 2 -7.72 3.41 5.98
CA PRO A 2 -7.40 2.68 7.22
C PRO A 2 -6.15 1.80 7.03
N ILE A 3 -5.26 1.85 8.03
CA ILE A 3 -4.05 1.02 8.13
C ILE A 3 -4.21 0.13 9.36
N PHE A 4 -4.05 -1.17 9.18
CA PHE A 4 -4.17 -2.16 10.24
C PHE A 4 -2.78 -2.67 10.60
N LYS A 5 -2.32 -2.34 11.82
CA LYS A 5 -1.05 -2.82 12.33
C LYS A 5 -1.17 -4.30 12.72
N LEU A 6 -0.30 -5.15 12.17
CA LEU A 6 -0.25 -6.58 12.48
C LEU A 6 0.86 -6.89 13.49
N THR A 7 2.03 -6.29 13.29
CA THR A 7 3.21 -6.43 14.17
C THR A 7 3.87 -5.07 14.35
N GLU A 8 4.99 -5.01 15.08
CA GLU A 8 5.75 -3.78 15.24
C GLU A 8 6.27 -3.21 13.92
N SER A 9 6.57 -4.06 12.93
CA SER A 9 7.18 -3.69 11.65
C SER A 9 6.31 -3.96 10.42
N LEU A 10 5.11 -4.53 10.59
CA LEU A 10 4.21 -4.85 9.49
C LEU A 10 2.80 -4.31 9.74
N SER A 11 2.29 -3.60 8.73
CA SER A 11 0.91 -3.17 8.63
C SER A 11 0.33 -3.57 7.28
N VAL A 12 -0.98 -3.72 7.22
CA VAL A 12 -1.72 -4.01 5.99
C VAL A 12 -2.78 -2.95 5.75
N ALA A 13 -3.13 -2.76 4.48
CA ALA A 13 -4.19 -1.86 4.08
C ALA A 13 -4.86 -2.35 2.79
N ALA A 14 -5.93 -1.67 2.38
CA ALA A 14 -6.52 -1.84 1.07
C ALA A 14 -5.59 -1.31 -0.04
N GLN A 15 -6.04 -1.37 -1.29
CA GLN A 15 -5.31 -0.79 -2.43
C GLN A 15 -5.00 0.70 -2.15
N ILE A 16 -3.72 1.03 -2.19
CA ILE A 16 -3.22 2.41 -2.13
C ILE A 16 -3.06 3.00 -3.53
N THR A 17 -3.03 4.32 -3.58
CA THR A 17 -2.76 5.13 -4.78
C THR A 17 -1.41 5.84 -4.67
N PRO A 18 -0.83 6.33 -5.78
CA PRO A 18 0.38 7.14 -5.75
C PRO A 18 0.29 8.37 -4.82
N GLN A 19 -0.91 8.92 -4.64
CA GLN A 19 -1.18 10.08 -3.79
C GLN A 19 -1.09 9.77 -2.30
N ASP A 20 -1.20 8.51 -1.89
CA ASP A 20 -1.08 8.09 -0.49
C ASP A 20 0.40 7.99 -0.05
N ILE A 21 1.32 7.81 -1.01
CA ILE A 21 2.75 7.52 -0.74
C ILE A 21 3.44 8.59 0.12
N PRO A 22 3.29 9.91 -0.12
CA PRO A 22 3.93 10.92 0.70
C PRO A 22 3.54 10.81 2.18
N ASN A 23 2.25 10.59 2.44
CA ASN A 23 1.74 10.49 3.81
C ASN A 23 2.21 9.19 4.50
N LEU A 24 2.32 8.08 3.76
CA LEU A 24 2.89 6.84 4.28
C LEU A 24 4.38 6.98 4.62
N ALA A 25 5.14 7.70 3.78
CA ALA A 25 6.55 7.98 4.04
C ALA A 25 6.74 8.86 5.30
N GLU A 26 5.90 9.88 5.49
CA GLU A 26 5.88 10.71 6.71
C GLU A 26 5.55 9.90 7.98
N GLN A 27 4.75 8.84 7.85
CA GLN A 27 4.45 7.89 8.93
C GLN A 27 5.59 6.89 9.20
N GLY A 28 6.68 6.93 8.42
CA GLY A 28 7.86 6.08 8.61
C GLY A 28 7.83 4.75 7.87
N PHE A 29 6.86 4.52 6.97
CA PHE A 29 6.89 3.35 6.09
C PHE A 29 7.96 3.53 5.00
N THR A 30 8.80 2.51 4.81
CA THR A 30 9.94 2.56 3.88
C THR A 30 9.81 1.59 2.71
N ALA A 31 8.92 0.60 2.82
CA ALA A 31 8.70 -0.42 1.79
C ALA A 31 7.21 -0.69 1.61
N VAL A 32 6.81 -0.93 0.36
CA VAL A 32 5.47 -1.36 -0.02
C VAL A 32 5.58 -2.72 -0.67
N VAL A 33 4.81 -3.69 -0.18
CA VAL A 33 4.68 -5.01 -0.79
C VAL A 33 3.33 -5.07 -1.52
N CYS A 34 3.36 -5.10 -2.85
CA CYS A 34 2.16 -5.23 -3.65
C CYS A 34 1.83 -6.71 -3.83
N ASN A 35 0.80 -7.18 -3.14
CA ASN A 35 0.32 -8.57 -3.29
C ASN A 35 -0.65 -8.74 -4.48
N ARG A 36 -0.97 -7.66 -5.19
CA ARG A 36 -1.89 -7.67 -6.33
C ARG A 36 -1.11 -7.92 -7.62
N PRO A 37 -1.35 -9.03 -8.34
CA PRO A 37 -0.70 -9.29 -9.63
C PRO A 37 -1.05 -8.26 -10.70
N ASP A 38 -0.17 -8.11 -11.68
CA ASP A 38 -0.42 -7.30 -12.87
C ASP A 38 -1.47 -7.98 -13.78
N GLY A 39 -2.41 -7.19 -14.28
CA GLY A 39 -3.48 -7.64 -15.18
C GLY A 39 -4.65 -8.37 -14.51
N GLU A 40 -4.79 -8.31 -13.18
CA GLU A 40 -5.86 -9.02 -12.46
C GLU A 40 -7.27 -8.50 -12.82
N VAL A 41 -7.41 -7.20 -13.11
CA VAL A 41 -8.69 -6.59 -13.51
C VAL A 41 -8.53 -5.59 -14.67
N PRO A 42 -9.57 -5.39 -15.51
CA PRO A 42 -9.57 -4.35 -16.53
C PRO A 42 -9.35 -2.95 -15.92
N GLY A 43 -8.47 -2.15 -16.53
CA GLY A 43 -8.17 -0.78 -16.07
C GLY A 43 -7.14 -0.68 -14.95
N GLN A 44 -6.35 -1.74 -14.69
CA GLN A 44 -5.18 -1.65 -13.82
C GLN A 44 -4.15 -0.67 -14.38
N ALA A 45 -3.60 0.19 -13.51
CA ALA A 45 -2.47 1.05 -13.86
C ALA A 45 -1.23 0.18 -14.12
N THR A 46 -0.53 0.46 -15.23
CA THR A 46 0.73 -0.17 -15.64
C THR A 46 1.92 0.73 -15.36
#